data_AF-A0A3B0JEL1-F1
#
_entry.id   AF-A0A3B0JEL1-F1
#
_cell.length_a   1.000
_cell.length_b   1.000
_cell.length_c   1.000
_cell.angle_alpha   90.00
_cell.angle_beta   90.00
_cell.angle_gamma   90.00
#
_symmetry.space_group_name_H-M   'P 1'
#
loop_
_entity.id
_entity.type
_entity.pdbx_description
1 polymer ?
#
loop_
_entity_poly.entity_id
_entity_poly.type
_entity_poly.pdbx_seq_one_letter_code
_entity_poly.pdbx_strand_id
1 'polypeptide(L)'
;MPDDAEVDCTVNGTLAVCPGACPETCEFVSETCSNECGGPCVCREGYIIDGDRKICVLKSDCPAELKQTTIRRHYPVNIKYFGSYLIFNDTTDYKSREVRIPST
;
A
#
# COMPACT_ATOMS: atom_id res chain seq x y z
N MET A 1 28.21 -0.07 11.93
CA MET A 1 27.31 0.02 13.10
C MET A 1 26.08 -0.80 12.73
N PRO A 2 25.93 -2.03 13.26
CA PRO A 2 24.90 -2.94 12.76
C PRO A 2 23.57 -2.65 13.45
N ASP A 3 22.75 -1.82 12.81
CA ASP A 3 21.29 -1.87 12.97
C ASP A 3 20.65 -1.84 11.58
N ASP A 4 21.29 -2.52 10.62
CA ASP A 4 20.59 -3.13 9.49
C ASP A 4 19.77 -4.30 10.08
N ALA A 5 18.69 -3.98 10.79
CA ALA A 5 17.62 -4.95 10.95
C ALA A 5 17.22 -5.30 9.52
N GLU A 6 17.66 -6.48 9.05
CA GLU A 6 17.37 -7.03 7.74
C GLU A 6 15.90 -6.76 7.42
N VAL A 7 15.65 -5.77 6.55
CA VAL A 7 14.30 -5.36 6.24
C VAL A 7 13.71 -6.49 5.42
N ASP A 8 13.02 -7.40 6.10
CA ASP A 8 12.37 -8.54 5.48
C ASP A 8 11.07 -8.05 4.83
N CYS A 9 11.10 -7.91 3.50
CA CYS A 9 9.96 -7.47 2.70
C CYS A 9 8.89 -8.55 2.51
N THR A 10 8.81 -9.55 3.40
CA THR A 10 7.89 -10.70 3.33
C THR A 10 7.93 -11.45 2.00
N VAL A 11 7.10 -12.47 1.86
CA VAL A 11 7.03 -13.30 0.66
C VAL A 11 6.56 -12.45 -0.52
N ASN A 12 7.29 -12.52 -1.63
CA ASN A 12 7.08 -11.77 -2.88
C ASN A 12 7.28 -10.24 -2.81
N GLY A 13 7.81 -9.73 -1.71
CA GLY A 13 8.37 -8.37 -1.67
C GLY A 13 9.87 -8.36 -1.98
N THR A 14 10.36 -7.20 -2.39
CA THR A 14 11.77 -6.94 -2.66
C THR A 14 12.14 -5.56 -2.14
N LEU A 15 13.39 -5.41 -1.71
CA LEU A 15 13.93 -4.11 -1.34
C LEU A 15 14.17 -3.28 -2.60
N ALA A 16 13.72 -2.03 -2.56
CA ALA A 16 13.94 -1.07 -3.63
C ALA A 16 14.46 0.25 -3.07
N VAL A 17 15.30 0.93 -3.85
CA VAL A 17 15.80 2.26 -3.52
C VAL A 17 14.77 3.28 -4.01
N CYS A 18 14.03 3.90 -3.09
CA CYS A 18 12.94 4.85 -3.38
C CYS A 18 11.81 4.24 -4.26
N PRO A 19 11.07 3.23 -3.78
CA PRO A 19 9.86 2.80 -4.46
C PRO A 19 8.77 3.87 -4.34
N GLY A 20 7.73 3.77 -5.17
CA GLY A 20 6.60 4.71 -5.09
C GLY A 20 5.86 4.64 -3.75
N ALA A 21 5.40 5.79 -3.26
CA ALA A 21 4.68 5.87 -1.98
C ALA A 21 3.24 5.31 -1.99
N CYS A 22 2.67 5.08 -3.17
CA CYS A 22 1.31 4.58 -3.34
C CYS A 22 1.32 3.20 -4.01
N PRO A 23 1.66 2.12 -3.28
CA PRO A 23 1.54 0.78 -3.82
C PRO A 23 0.05 0.41 -4.01
N GLU A 24 -0.22 -0.40 -5.03
CA GLU A 24 -1.55 -0.99 -5.24
C GLU A 24 -1.82 -2.04 -4.15
N THR A 25 -3.03 -2.01 -3.60
CA THR A 25 -3.51 -2.99 -2.62
C THR A 25 -4.76 -3.69 -3.14
N CYS A 26 -5.11 -4.84 -2.54
CA CYS A 26 -6.36 -5.54 -2.87
C CYS A 26 -7.61 -4.67 -2.66
N GLU A 27 -7.56 -3.71 -1.73
CA GLU A 27 -8.69 -2.85 -1.39
C GLU A 27 -8.68 -1.54 -2.21
N PHE A 28 -7.50 -1.01 -2.53
CA PHE A 28 -7.36 0.32 -3.13
C PHE A 28 -6.31 0.38 -4.24
N VAL A 29 -6.63 1.17 -5.26
CA VAL A 29 -5.68 1.64 -6.27
C VAL A 29 -5.70 3.15 -6.35
N SER A 30 -4.52 3.76 -6.44
CA SER A 30 -4.38 5.22 -6.55
C SER A 30 -4.48 5.65 -8.01
N GLU A 31 -5.35 6.60 -8.33
CA GLU A 31 -5.35 7.25 -9.66
C GLU A 31 -4.12 8.09 -9.89
N THR A 32 -3.68 8.78 -8.83
CA THR A 32 -2.52 9.66 -8.86
C THR A 32 -1.63 9.39 -7.65
N CYS A 33 -0.32 9.30 -7.88
CA CYS A 33 0.68 9.22 -6.82
C CYS A 33 1.67 10.36 -6.97
N SER A 34 2.11 10.93 -5.85
CA SER A 34 3.20 11.90 -5.83
C SER A 34 4.53 11.20 -6.15
N ASN A 35 5.53 11.97 -6.61
CA ASN A 35 6.91 11.49 -6.82
C ASN A 35 7.69 11.33 -5.50
N GLU A 36 7.00 11.07 -4.40
CA GLU A 36 7.63 10.87 -3.09
C GLU A 36 8.01 9.39 -2.91
N CYS A 37 9.14 9.14 -2.26
CA CYS A 37 9.59 7.80 -1.96
C CYS A 37 8.73 7.18 -0.86
N GLY A 38 8.25 5.97 -1.09
CA GLY A 38 7.67 5.11 -0.06
C GLY A 38 8.72 4.45 0.81
N GLY A 39 8.25 3.52 1.64
CA GLY A 39 9.04 2.63 2.47
C GLY A 39 9.89 1.69 1.61
N PRO A 40 10.88 1.03 2.21
CA PRO A 40 11.92 0.31 1.46
C PRO A 40 11.43 -0.93 0.70
N CYS A 41 10.21 -1.41 0.92
CA CYS A 41 9.67 -2.61 0.30
C CYS A 41 8.70 -2.31 -0.84
N VAL A 42 8.84 -3.07 -1.92
CA VAL A 42 7.92 -3.08 -3.06
C VAL A 42 7.54 -4.52 -3.41
N CYS A 43 6.30 -4.74 -3.82
CA CYS A 43 5.90 -6.04 -4.35
C CYS A 43 6.55 -6.28 -5.72
N ARG A 44 6.85 -7.54 -6.04
CA ARG A 44 7.31 -7.93 -7.37
C ARG A 44 6.29 -7.54 -8.45
N GLU A 45 6.75 -7.45 -9.69
CA GLU A 45 5.88 -7.15 -10.82
C GLU A 45 4.68 -8.11 -10.88
N GLY A 46 3.47 -7.55 -10.99
CA GLY A 46 2.21 -8.32 -10.99
C GLY A 46 1.66 -8.69 -9.61
N TYR A 47 2.40 -8.41 -8.53
CA TYR A 47 1.94 -8.59 -7.15
C TYR A 47 1.45 -7.27 -6.56
N ILE A 48 0.40 -7.35 -5.76
CA ILE A 48 -0.20 -6.23 -5.03
C ILE A 48 -0.29 -6.58 -3.55
N ILE A 49 -0.46 -5.56 -2.71
CA ILE A 49 -0.44 -5.77 -1.27
C ILE A 49 -1.83 -6.20 -0.79
N ASP A 50 -1.89 -7.33 -0.11
CA ASP A 50 -3.02 -7.65 0.76
C ASP A 50 -2.89 -6.82 2.04
N GLY A 51 -3.73 -5.80 2.20
CA GLY A 51 -3.65 -4.86 3.33
C GLY A 51 -3.93 -5.52 4.69
N ASP A 52 -4.73 -6.58 4.70
CA ASP A 52 -5.11 -7.31 5.91
C ASP A 52 -3.98 -8.24 6.37
N ARG A 53 -3.46 -9.04 5.44
CA ARG A 53 -2.38 -10.01 5.67
C ARG A 53 -0.99 -9.38 5.65
N LYS A 54 -0.85 -8.16 5.11
CA LYS A 54 0.40 -7.40 4.95
C LYS A 54 1.46 -8.15 4.14
N ILE A 55 1.01 -8.83 3.09
CA ILE A 55 1.86 -9.63 2.17
C ILE A 55 1.60 -9.27 0.71
N CYS A 56 2.57 -9.56 -0.15
CA CYS A 56 2.42 -9.41 -1.59
C CYS A 56 1.76 -10.65 -2.20
N VAL A 57 0.58 -10.47 -2.78
CA VAL A 57 -0.21 -11.53 -3.41
C VAL A 57 -0.48 -11.18 -4.87
N LEU A 58 -0.86 -12.17 -5.67
CA LEU A 58 -1.36 -11.90 -7.01
C LEU A 58 -2.71 -11.20 -6.89
N LYS A 59 -3.03 -10.31 -7.83
CA LYS A 59 -4.35 -9.65 -7.87
C LYS A 59 -5.51 -10.65 -7.88
N SER A 60 -5.31 -11.81 -8.48
CA SER A 60 -6.28 -12.92 -8.51
C SER A 60 -6.43 -13.66 -7.18
N ASP A 61 -5.48 -13.49 -6.26
CA ASP A 61 -5.47 -14.12 -4.93
C ASP A 61 -6.05 -13.19 -3.84
N CYS A 62 -6.33 -11.94 -4.19
CA CYS A 62 -7.09 -11.05 -3.33
C CYS A 62 -8.44 -11.69 -2.96
N PRO A 63 -8.90 -11.50 -1.72
CA PRO A 63 -10.17 -12.07 -1.29
C PRO A 63 -11.30 -11.59 -2.21
N ALA A 64 -12.10 -12.53 -2.71
CA ALA A 64 -13.12 -12.27 -3.73
C ALA A 64 -14.22 -11.29 -3.27
N GLU A 65 -14.34 -11.08 -1.97
CA GLU A 65 -15.27 -10.13 -1.35
C GLU A 65 -14.78 -8.68 -1.46
N LEU A 66 -13.47 -8.45 -1.62
CA LEU A 66 -12.90 -7.12 -1.83
C LEU A 66 -13.04 -6.70 -3.28
N LYS A 67 -13.81 -5.64 -3.51
CA LYS A 67 -13.79 -4.92 -4.78
C LYS A 67 -12.78 -3.79 -4.67
N GLN A 68 -11.62 -3.97 -5.33
CA GLN A 68 -10.59 -2.97 -5.39
C GLN A 68 -11.19 -1.63 -5.86
N THR A 69 -11.11 -0.62 -5.01
CA THR A 69 -11.70 0.69 -5.25
C THR A 69 -10.62 1.67 -5.70
N THR A 70 -10.91 2.36 -6.79
CA THR A 70 -10.03 3.42 -7.29
C THR A 70 -10.28 4.68 -6.49
N ILE A 71 -9.24 5.18 -5.82
CA ILE A 71 -9.29 6.46 -5.09
C ILE A 71 -8.22 7.40 -5.61
N ARG A 72 -8.45 8.72 -5.45
CA ARG A 72 -7.58 9.74 -6.04
C ARG A 72 -6.11 9.59 -5.64
N ARG A 73 -5.86 9.28 -4.36
CA ARG A 73 -4.53 9.13 -3.77
C ARG A 73 -4.63 8.31 -2.49
N HIS A 74 -3.97 7.15 -2.45
CA HIS A 74 -3.96 6.23 -1.30
C HIS A 74 -2.54 6.09 -0.76
N TYR A 75 -2.36 6.31 0.55
CA TYR A 75 -1.09 6.13 1.25
C TYR A 75 -1.25 5.07 2.34
N PRO A 76 -0.81 3.82 2.12
CA PRO A 76 -0.92 2.80 3.14
C PRO A 76 0.09 3.05 4.26
N VAL A 77 -0.36 3.70 5.33
CA VAL A 77 0.49 4.01 6.52
C VAL A 77 0.57 2.85 7.52
N ASN A 78 -0.35 1.88 7.44
CA ASN A 78 -0.43 0.73 8.37
C ASN A 78 0.28 -0.53 7.86
N ILE A 79 0.94 -0.47 6.70
CA ILE A 79 1.63 -1.59 6.08
C ILE A 79 3.13 -1.40 6.30
N LYS A 80 3.67 -2.07 7.32
CA LYS A 80 5.08 -1.92 7.73
C LYS A 80 5.99 -2.14 6.52
N TYR A 81 6.85 -1.15 6.24
CA TYR A 81 7.83 -1.12 5.14
C TYR A 81 7.29 -0.93 3.72
N PHE A 82 5.97 -0.94 3.49
CA PHE A 82 5.36 -0.65 2.19
C PHE A 82 4.60 0.69 2.24
N GLY A 83 4.66 1.49 1.17
CA GLY A 83 3.99 2.80 1.09
C GLY A 83 4.67 3.90 1.91
N SER A 84 4.11 5.11 1.97
CA SER A 84 4.76 6.25 2.65
C SER A 84 4.99 6.00 4.14
N TYR A 85 6.26 5.83 4.54
CA TYR A 85 6.69 5.71 5.93
C TYR A 85 6.55 7.03 6.73
N LEU A 86 6.24 8.15 6.06
CA LEU A 86 6.49 9.50 6.56
C LEU A 86 5.27 10.37 6.88
N ILE A 87 4.03 9.86 6.90
CA ILE A 87 2.88 10.68 7.34
C ILE A 87 2.56 10.41 8.82
N PHE A 88 3.54 10.60 9.71
CA PHE A 88 3.26 10.97 11.10
C PHE A 88 3.24 12.49 11.18
N ASN A 89 2.24 13.16 10.57
CA ASN A 89 1.79 14.47 11.07
C ASN A 89 0.53 15.09 10.46
N ASP A 90 -0.24 14.39 9.60
CA ASP A 90 -1.57 14.91 9.27
C ASP A 90 -2.61 13.80 9.42
N THR A 91 -3.41 13.93 10.47
CA THR A 91 -4.65 13.20 10.77
C THR A 91 -5.72 13.45 9.70
N THR A 92 -5.39 13.48 8.41
CA THR A 92 -6.37 13.42 7.33
C THR A 92 -6.48 11.98 6.82
N ASP A 93 -7.47 11.32 7.42
CA ASP A 93 -8.46 10.61 6.63
C ASP A 93 -8.14 9.18 6.18
N TYR A 94 -7.85 8.29 7.14
CA TYR A 94 -8.19 6.87 7.02
C TYR A 94 -9.70 6.62 7.29
N LYS A 95 -10.55 7.67 7.43
CA LYS A 95 -11.94 7.51 7.93
C LYS A 95 -12.96 8.62 7.63
N SER A 96 -12.75 9.59 6.73
CA SER A 96 -13.69 10.72 6.56
C SER A 96 -13.73 11.39 5.17
N ARG A 97 -13.57 10.65 4.08
CA ARG A 97 -14.13 11.08 2.79
C ARG A 97 -14.94 9.96 2.19
N GLU A 98 -16.13 9.80 2.78
CA GLU A 98 -17.37 9.43 2.10
C GLU A 98 -17.14 8.64 0.80
N VAL A 99 -16.97 7.32 0.91
CA VAL A 99 -17.38 6.45 -0.21
C VAL A 99 -18.87 6.75 -0.38
N ARG A 100 -19.18 7.61 -1.33
CA ARG A 100 -20.56 7.91 -1.72
C ARG A 100 -21.06 6.67 -2.45
N ILE A 101 -21.50 5.67 -1.69
CA ILE A 101 -22.24 4.54 -2.21
C ILE A 101 -23.54 5.15 -2.78
N PRO A 102 -23.83 5.04 -4.09
CA PRO A 102 -25.15 5.41 -4.57
C PRO A 102 -26.14 4.39 -4.01
N SER A 103 -26.90 4.78 -2.98
CA SER A 103 -28.08 4.05 -2.54
C SER A 103 -29.12 4.10 -3.66
N THR A 104 -29.48 2.93 -4.21
CA THR A 104 -30.74 2.72 -4.95
C THR A 104 -31.70 2.00 -4.03
#